data_AF-A0A4Q6ADZ2-F1
#
_entry.id   AF-A0A4Q6ADZ2-F1
#
_cell.length_a   1.000
_cell.length_b   1.000
_cell.length_c   1.000
_cell.angle_alpha   90.00
_cell.angle_beta   90.00
_cell.angle_gamma   90.00
#
_symmetry.space_group_name_H-M   'P 1'
#
loop_
_entity.id
_entity.type
_entity.pdbx_description
1 polymer ?
#
loop_
_entity_poly.entity_id
_entity_poly.type
_entity_poly.pdbx_seq_one_letter_code
_entity_poly.pdbx_strand_id
1 'polypeptide(L)'
;QPDTTDINGLAQRGLLSRDSLFNALIQQRYTNNLSLTAQVQPFRDFTVDVTLNRTFSKDYSELQKDTGNNSGIRRYNPYATGSFSISYISYQTLFSRFDPNEVSEIFRQFEANRLVLSNRLGLDNKQYANPVNRTPDGYVEGYGRYAQDVLIPAFIAAYTKKDPTTVELVKNSNPNLRANPFSRMVPKPNWAVTYNGLSRLPGMEKIFTNFTLRHGYNSTLSMNSFTTALLFQDPFRVGYPSFRDTGTGNFIPYFLVPNVTISEQFSPLIAADMTFTNQLSTRFEYRKSRTLSLSLVDYQLAENRSTEVTFGMDWRRKGFPFLRNLKFGKNAKPLDNDVTIRVDFSLRDDATANSKLDQNTAFGTSGQKVVRLSPAIDYVVNQRINLKFYFEQNRIIPKIATTAPVTNTRAG
;
A
#
# COMPACT_ATOMS: atom_id res chain seq x y z
N GLN A 1 6.16 20.60 24.27
CA GLN A 1 5.14 20.94 23.25
C GLN A 1 3.93 21.32 24.06
N PRO A 2 3.37 22.54 23.90
CA PRO A 2 2.28 23.02 24.73
C PRO A 2 1.17 21.98 24.77
N ASP A 3 0.79 21.53 25.95
CA ASP A 3 -0.28 20.57 26.12
C ASP A 3 -1.51 21.25 26.71
N THR A 4 -2.51 20.45 27.05
CA THR A 4 -3.71 20.95 27.67
C THR A 4 -3.43 21.59 29.04
N THR A 5 -2.46 21.10 29.80
CA THR A 5 -2.05 21.71 31.07
C THR A 5 -1.50 23.12 30.87
N ASP A 6 -0.69 23.33 29.83
CA ASP A 6 -0.13 24.65 29.50
C ASP A 6 -1.23 25.67 29.18
N ILE A 7 -2.25 25.27 28.43
CA ILE A 7 -3.38 26.14 28.10
C ILE A 7 -4.19 26.49 29.37
N ASN A 8 -4.39 25.53 30.27
CA ASN A 8 -5.02 25.81 31.57
C ASN A 8 -4.20 26.80 32.40
N GLY A 9 -2.87 26.69 32.34
CA GLY A 9 -1.98 27.65 32.99
C GLY A 9 -2.13 29.07 32.42
N LEU A 10 -2.23 29.21 31.10
CA LEU A 10 -2.49 30.51 30.45
C LEU A 10 -3.86 31.08 30.84
N ALA A 11 -4.90 30.22 30.91
CA ALA A 11 -6.23 30.59 31.36
C ALA A 11 -6.21 31.12 32.82
N GLN A 12 -5.53 30.40 33.72
CA GLN A 12 -5.39 30.78 35.13
C GLN A 12 -4.65 32.11 35.31
N ARG A 13 -3.65 32.39 34.47
CA ARG A 13 -2.92 33.67 34.44
C ARG A 13 -3.71 34.83 33.82
N GLY A 14 -4.92 34.58 33.32
CA GLY A 14 -5.75 35.60 32.67
C GLY A 14 -5.25 36.04 31.30
N LEU A 15 -4.45 35.20 30.63
CA LEU A 15 -3.86 35.51 29.32
C LEU A 15 -4.73 35.07 28.13
N LEU A 16 -5.88 34.47 28.40
CA LEU A 16 -6.86 34.06 27.39
C LEU A 16 -8.11 34.93 27.48
N SER A 17 -8.77 35.15 26.34
CA SER A 17 -10.03 35.90 26.29
C SER A 17 -11.09 35.25 27.18
N ARG A 18 -11.78 36.07 27.98
CA ARG A 18 -12.94 35.68 28.80
C ARG A 18 -14.27 36.02 28.14
N ASP A 19 -14.25 36.50 26.90
CA ASP A 19 -15.49 36.81 26.18
C ASP A 19 -16.24 35.51 25.86
N SER A 20 -17.48 35.40 26.36
CA SER A 20 -18.39 34.28 26.11
C SER A 20 -18.72 34.07 24.61
N LEU A 21 -18.58 35.14 23.81
CA LEU A 21 -18.77 35.13 22.36
C LEU A 21 -17.52 34.74 21.58
N PHE A 22 -16.36 34.58 22.25
CA PHE A 22 -15.14 34.15 21.60
C PHE A 22 -15.26 32.70 21.11
N ASN A 23 -15.15 32.50 19.79
CA ASN A 23 -15.37 31.22 19.13
C ASN A 23 -14.13 30.65 18.44
N ALA A 24 -12.95 31.28 18.60
CA ALA A 24 -11.75 30.75 17.97
C ALA A 24 -11.34 29.45 18.64
N LEU A 25 -11.00 28.45 17.82
CA LEU A 25 -10.58 27.15 18.31
C LEU A 25 -9.11 27.19 18.68
N ILE A 26 -8.78 26.52 19.78
CA ILE A 26 -7.40 26.16 20.05
C ILE A 26 -7.08 24.96 19.17
N GLN A 27 -5.99 25.07 18.42
CA GLN A 27 -5.55 24.04 17.50
C GLN A 27 -4.14 23.58 17.86
N GLN A 28 -3.94 22.27 17.88
CA GLN A 28 -2.64 21.67 18.14
C GLN A 28 -2.37 20.59 17.10
N ARG A 29 -1.24 20.69 16.43
CA ARG A 29 -0.81 19.75 15.41
C ARG A 29 0.43 18.98 15.86
N TYR A 30 0.36 17.66 15.75
CA TYR A 30 1.48 16.78 16.00
C TYR A 30 1.73 15.90 14.78
N THR A 31 2.98 15.90 14.31
CA THR A 31 3.43 14.99 13.24
C THR A 31 4.70 14.30 13.72
N ASN A 32 4.72 12.98 13.60
CA ASN A 32 5.88 12.14 13.84
C ASN A 32 6.21 11.38 12.56
N ASN A 33 7.41 11.56 12.05
CA ASN A 33 7.93 10.84 10.89
C ASN A 33 9.23 10.14 11.30
N LEU A 34 9.24 8.82 11.19
CA LEU A 34 10.40 7.97 11.34
C LEU A 34 10.72 7.40 9.96
N SER A 35 11.90 7.74 9.45
CA SER A 35 12.46 7.18 8.23
C SER A 35 13.87 6.71 8.56
N LEU A 36 14.08 5.40 8.49
CA LEU A 36 15.38 4.77 8.66
C LEU A 36 15.74 4.07 7.36
N THR A 37 16.90 4.42 6.82
CA THR A 37 17.47 3.83 5.62
C THR A 37 18.83 3.22 5.95
N ALA A 38 19.09 2.03 5.45
CA ALA A 38 20.37 1.34 5.60
C ALA A 38 20.74 0.69 4.28
N GLN A 39 22.00 0.79 3.89
CA GLN A 39 22.55 0.09 2.73
C GLN A 39 23.65 -0.84 3.22
N VAL A 40 23.57 -2.11 2.83
CA VAL A 40 24.54 -3.14 3.19
C VAL A 40 25.11 -3.73 1.91
N GLN A 41 26.41 -3.94 1.90
CA GLN A 41 27.11 -4.63 0.81
C GLN A 41 27.82 -5.90 1.36
N PRO A 42 27.08 -7.02 1.52
CA PRO A 42 27.64 -8.27 2.05
C PRO A 42 28.86 -8.80 1.28
N PHE A 43 28.86 -8.64 -0.04
CA PHE A 43 29.99 -8.98 -0.90
C PHE A 43 30.04 -8.03 -2.09
N ARG A 44 31.16 -8.06 -2.80
CA ARG A 44 31.43 -7.18 -3.94
C ARG A 44 30.29 -7.25 -4.95
N ASP A 45 29.81 -6.07 -5.36
CA ASP A 45 28.74 -5.87 -6.34
C ASP A 45 27.35 -6.44 -5.96
N PHE A 46 27.11 -6.75 -4.67
CA PHE A 46 25.80 -7.11 -4.13
C PHE A 46 25.36 -6.10 -3.08
N THR A 47 24.36 -5.27 -3.43
CA THR A 47 23.85 -4.19 -2.60
C THR A 47 22.45 -4.53 -2.11
N VAL A 48 22.20 -4.32 -0.82
CA VAL A 48 20.88 -4.45 -0.19
C VAL A 48 20.53 -3.13 0.47
N ASP A 49 19.54 -2.45 -0.06
CA ASP A 49 18.92 -1.27 0.54
C ASP A 49 17.73 -1.71 1.39
N VAL A 50 17.68 -1.26 2.64
CA VAL A 50 16.58 -1.52 3.58
C VAL A 50 16.00 -0.19 4.02
N THR A 51 14.67 -0.07 3.98
CA THR A 51 13.96 1.13 4.41
C THR A 51 12.84 0.80 5.39
N LEU A 52 12.71 1.61 6.43
CA LEU A 52 11.69 1.53 7.47
C LEU A 52 11.05 2.90 7.61
N ASN A 53 9.74 2.97 7.35
CA ASN A 53 8.98 4.22 7.43
C ASN A 53 7.84 4.08 8.42
N ARG A 54 7.57 5.15 9.19
CA ARG A 54 6.38 5.30 10.03
C ARG A 54 6.02 6.78 10.13
N THR A 55 4.83 7.13 9.70
CA THR A 55 4.29 8.49 9.79
C THR A 55 3.00 8.46 10.61
N PHE A 56 2.89 9.36 11.56
CA PHE A 56 1.68 9.60 12.34
C PHE A 56 1.42 11.09 12.41
N SER A 57 0.21 11.52 12.07
CA SER A 57 -0.25 12.89 12.28
C SER A 57 -1.51 12.89 13.12
N LYS A 58 -1.66 13.93 13.94
CA LYS A 58 -2.86 14.19 14.73
C LYS A 58 -3.05 15.69 14.86
N ASP A 59 -4.20 16.14 14.40
CA ASP A 59 -4.70 17.50 14.53
C ASP A 59 -5.80 17.49 15.60
N TYR A 60 -5.60 18.27 16.65
CA TYR A 60 -6.53 18.42 17.75
C TYR A 60 -7.10 19.83 17.72
N SER A 61 -8.41 19.94 17.93
CA SER A 61 -9.09 21.21 18.13
C SER A 61 -10.06 21.14 19.30
N GLU A 62 -10.13 22.22 20.05
CA GLU A 62 -11.14 22.39 21.09
C GLU A 62 -11.60 23.85 21.16
N LEU A 63 -12.81 24.04 21.68
CA LEU A 63 -13.33 25.36 22.00
C LEU A 63 -13.03 25.67 23.47
N GLN A 64 -12.59 26.89 23.75
CA GLN A 64 -12.43 27.39 25.12
C GLN A 64 -13.30 28.62 25.35
N LYS A 65 -14.15 28.55 26.39
CA LYS A 65 -15.09 29.62 26.73
C LYS A 65 -15.23 29.80 28.22
N ASP A 66 -15.34 31.05 28.65
CA ASP A 66 -15.86 31.41 29.96
C ASP A 66 -17.37 31.62 29.83
N THR A 67 -18.16 30.75 30.48
CA THR A 67 -19.62 30.75 30.38
C THR A 67 -20.29 31.50 31.54
N GLY A 68 -19.54 32.27 32.34
CA GLY A 68 -20.06 32.96 33.52
C GLY A 68 -20.34 32.02 34.70
N ASN A 69 -20.52 32.58 35.90
CA ASN A 69 -20.61 31.93 37.22
C ASN A 69 -19.28 31.53 37.91
N ASN A 70 -18.25 32.38 37.88
CA ASN A 70 -17.00 32.20 38.65
C ASN A 70 -16.26 30.86 38.41
N SER A 71 -16.58 30.19 37.30
CA SER A 71 -16.08 28.85 36.96
C SER A 71 -14.76 28.91 36.16
N GLY A 72 -14.39 30.07 35.63
CA GLY A 72 -13.27 30.22 34.71
C GLY A 72 -13.50 29.56 33.35
N ILE A 73 -12.46 29.60 32.51
CA ILE A 73 -12.48 29.05 31.15
C ILE A 73 -12.67 27.54 31.18
N ARG A 74 -13.68 27.05 30.45
CA ARG A 74 -13.97 25.62 30.24
C ARG A 74 -13.69 25.23 28.80
N ARG A 75 -13.44 23.93 28.61
CA ARG A 75 -13.25 23.31 27.31
C ARG A 75 -14.52 22.65 26.84
N TYR A 76 -14.80 22.80 25.56
CA TYR A 76 -15.97 22.25 24.92
C TYR A 76 -15.57 21.55 23.63
N ASN A 77 -16.25 20.44 23.35
CA ASN A 77 -16.18 19.69 22.11
C ASN A 77 -14.73 19.39 21.64
N PRO A 78 -13.89 18.75 22.48
CA PRO A 78 -12.58 18.33 22.03
C PRO A 78 -12.73 17.33 20.88
N TYR A 79 -12.02 17.61 19.80
CA TYR A 79 -12.06 16.82 18.58
C TYR A 79 -10.64 16.57 18.11
N ALA A 80 -10.32 15.35 17.74
CA ALA A 80 -9.07 15.05 17.06
C ALA A 80 -9.32 14.28 15.77
N THR A 81 -8.52 14.61 14.76
CA THR A 81 -8.42 13.89 13.49
C THR A 81 -6.96 13.60 13.19
N GLY A 82 -6.66 12.65 12.33
CA GLY A 82 -5.28 12.36 11.97
C GLY A 82 -5.14 11.22 10.98
N SER A 83 -3.90 10.86 10.69
CA SER A 83 -3.60 9.73 9.81
C SER A 83 -2.40 8.93 10.32
N PHE A 84 -2.30 7.68 9.87
CA PHE A 84 -1.22 6.78 10.22
C PHE A 84 -0.78 5.99 8.99
N SER A 85 0.52 5.86 8.80
CA SER A 85 1.12 5.03 7.76
C SER A 85 2.38 4.38 8.29
N ILE A 86 2.56 3.08 8.04
CA ILE A 86 3.71 2.32 8.51
C ILE A 86 4.16 1.34 7.43
N SER A 87 5.47 1.24 7.26
CA SER A 87 6.09 0.14 6.50
C SER A 87 5.73 -1.19 7.15
N TYR A 88 5.24 -2.13 6.36
CA TYR A 88 4.73 -3.42 6.84
C TYR A 88 5.17 -4.56 5.93
N ILE A 89 4.77 -5.78 6.25
CA ILE A 89 5.04 -6.97 5.40
C ILE A 89 3.75 -7.77 5.28
N SER A 90 3.32 -8.05 4.05
CA SER A 90 2.07 -8.77 3.73
C SER A 90 2.18 -9.75 2.54
N TYR A 91 3.38 -9.97 2.00
CA TYR A 91 3.58 -10.78 0.79
C TYR A 91 3.19 -12.25 0.93
N GLN A 92 3.06 -12.75 2.16
CA GLN A 92 2.76 -14.15 2.46
C GLN A 92 1.47 -14.63 1.78
N THR A 93 0.54 -13.72 1.55
CA THR A 93 -0.76 -14.02 0.92
C THR A 93 -0.88 -13.45 -0.50
N LEU A 94 0.14 -12.73 -1.00
CA LEU A 94 0.11 -12.07 -2.32
C LEU A 94 0.08 -13.06 -3.50
N PHE A 95 0.70 -14.23 -3.33
CA PHE A 95 0.80 -15.27 -4.36
C PHE A 95 -0.32 -16.31 -4.29
N SER A 96 -1.32 -16.12 -3.40
CA SER A 96 -2.49 -17.00 -3.37
C SER A 96 -3.25 -16.95 -4.70
N ARG A 97 -4.00 -18.02 -4.99
CA ARG A 97 -4.99 -18.00 -6.08
C ARG A 97 -5.95 -16.82 -5.87
N PHE A 98 -6.31 -16.18 -6.98
CA PHE A 98 -7.20 -15.04 -7.00
C PHE A 98 -8.20 -15.19 -8.13
N ASP A 99 -9.47 -15.22 -7.76
CA ASP A 99 -10.59 -15.12 -8.68
C ASP A 99 -11.45 -13.94 -8.23
N PRO A 100 -11.66 -12.91 -9.08
CA PRO A 100 -12.47 -11.76 -8.71
C PRO A 100 -13.94 -12.07 -8.41
N ASN A 101 -14.44 -13.22 -8.88
CA ASN A 101 -15.84 -13.63 -8.75
C ASN A 101 -16.08 -14.62 -7.61
N GLU A 102 -15.03 -15.04 -6.91
CA GLU A 102 -15.11 -15.95 -5.77
C GLU A 102 -14.57 -15.31 -4.50
N VAL A 103 -15.21 -15.60 -3.37
CA VAL A 103 -14.71 -15.17 -2.06
C VAL A 103 -13.42 -15.94 -1.76
N SER A 104 -12.32 -15.21 -1.60
CA SER A 104 -11.00 -15.82 -1.36
C SER A 104 -10.93 -16.54 0.00
N GLU A 105 -10.11 -17.59 0.09
CA GLU A 105 -9.85 -18.29 1.35
C GLU A 105 -9.28 -17.35 2.43
N ILE A 106 -8.46 -16.37 2.03
CA ILE A 106 -7.90 -15.37 2.95
C ILE A 106 -9.01 -14.47 3.50
N PHE A 107 -10.02 -14.14 2.70
CA PHE A 107 -11.19 -13.38 3.16
C PHE A 107 -12.01 -14.19 4.16
N ARG A 108 -12.21 -15.49 3.91
CA ARG A 108 -12.86 -16.39 4.88
C ARG A 108 -12.06 -16.52 6.18
N GLN A 109 -10.74 -16.57 6.09
CA GLN A 109 -9.86 -16.55 7.27
C GLN A 109 -9.98 -15.23 8.03
N PHE A 110 -10.09 -14.09 7.32
CA PHE A 110 -10.38 -12.80 7.93
C PHE A 110 -11.70 -12.86 8.70
N GLU A 111 -12.76 -13.38 8.09
CA GLU A 111 -14.06 -13.52 8.75
C GLU A 111 -14.00 -14.40 10.00
N ALA A 112 -13.28 -15.53 9.93
CA ALA A 112 -13.10 -16.47 11.04
C ALA A 112 -12.26 -15.88 12.19
N ASN A 113 -11.23 -15.09 11.87
CA ASN A 113 -10.36 -14.44 12.86
C ASN A 113 -11.13 -13.46 13.76
N ARG A 114 -12.27 -12.92 13.29
CA ARG A 114 -13.10 -11.98 14.06
C ARG A 114 -13.59 -12.59 15.38
N LEU A 115 -13.99 -13.86 15.37
CA LEU A 115 -14.49 -14.54 16.57
C LEU A 115 -13.40 -14.67 17.65
N VAL A 116 -12.18 -15.03 17.21
CA VAL A 116 -11.00 -15.15 18.10
C VAL A 116 -10.66 -13.79 18.72
N LEU A 117 -10.68 -12.74 17.90
CA LEU A 117 -10.33 -11.39 18.35
C LEU A 117 -11.40 -10.74 19.23
N SER A 118 -12.67 -11.01 18.96
CA SER A 118 -13.78 -10.65 19.85
C SER A 118 -13.60 -11.26 21.23
N ASN A 119 -13.25 -12.55 21.30
CA ASN A 119 -12.95 -13.21 22.56
C ASN A 119 -11.77 -12.57 23.29
N ARG A 120 -10.67 -12.31 22.56
CA ARG A 120 -9.47 -11.67 23.12
C ARG A 120 -9.76 -10.27 23.66
N LEU A 121 -10.52 -9.45 22.92
CA LEU A 121 -10.91 -8.12 23.37
C LEU A 121 -11.84 -8.15 24.59
N GLY A 122 -12.75 -9.12 24.65
CA GLY A 122 -13.56 -9.36 25.84
C GLY A 122 -12.72 -9.69 27.07
N LEU A 123 -11.69 -10.54 26.90
CA LEU A 123 -10.76 -10.90 27.97
C LEU A 123 -9.82 -9.75 28.36
N ASP A 124 -9.51 -8.85 27.45
CA ASP A 124 -8.69 -7.68 27.73
C ASP A 124 -9.52 -6.57 28.43
N ASN A 125 -10.77 -6.38 28.02
CA ASN A 125 -11.71 -5.41 28.58
C ASN A 125 -12.59 -6.01 29.70
N LYS A 126 -11.98 -6.68 30.70
CA LYS A 126 -12.75 -7.33 31.78
C LYS A 126 -13.58 -6.37 32.63
N GLN A 127 -13.26 -5.08 32.61
CA GLN A 127 -13.93 -4.07 33.40
C GLN A 127 -15.32 -3.72 32.86
N TYR A 128 -15.49 -3.76 31.53
CA TYR A 128 -16.74 -3.36 30.88
C TYR A 128 -17.39 -4.50 30.07
N ALA A 129 -16.62 -5.52 29.68
CA ALA A 129 -17.10 -6.68 28.96
C ALA A 129 -17.07 -7.93 29.84
N ASN A 130 -18.09 -8.78 29.69
CA ASN A 130 -18.08 -10.13 30.26
C ASN A 130 -17.86 -11.14 29.12
N PRO A 131 -16.71 -11.84 29.06
CA PRO A 131 -16.41 -12.84 28.03
C PRO A 131 -17.39 -14.03 27.97
N VAL A 132 -18.19 -14.24 29.03
CA VAL A 132 -19.23 -15.28 29.06
C VAL A 132 -20.49 -14.84 28.31
N ASN A 133 -20.76 -13.53 28.27
CA ASN A 133 -21.93 -13.01 27.58
C ASN A 133 -21.65 -12.95 26.08
N ARG A 134 -22.42 -13.72 25.32
CA ARG A 134 -22.25 -13.85 23.87
C ARG A 134 -23.48 -13.38 23.12
N THR A 135 -23.24 -12.76 21.97
CA THR A 135 -24.27 -12.54 20.96
C THR A 135 -24.70 -13.89 20.34
N PRO A 136 -25.87 -13.97 19.68
CA PRO A 136 -26.36 -15.22 19.07
C PRO A 136 -25.39 -15.86 18.06
N ASP A 137 -24.54 -15.05 17.42
CA ASP A 137 -23.49 -15.44 16.49
C ASP A 137 -22.14 -15.77 17.17
N GLY A 138 -22.09 -15.83 18.50
CA GLY A 138 -20.94 -16.33 19.28
C GLY A 138 -19.89 -15.29 19.68
N TYR A 139 -20.07 -14.02 19.31
CA TYR A 139 -19.15 -12.93 19.64
C TYR A 139 -19.36 -12.46 21.08
N VAL A 140 -18.32 -11.92 21.73
CA VAL A 140 -18.48 -11.29 23.05
C VAL A 140 -19.33 -10.03 22.88
N GLU A 141 -20.34 -9.85 23.74
CA GLU A 141 -21.16 -8.64 23.68
C GLU A 141 -20.32 -7.36 23.84
N GLY A 142 -20.61 -6.33 23.05
CA GLY A 142 -19.79 -5.13 22.93
C GLY A 142 -18.64 -5.25 21.92
N TYR A 143 -18.23 -6.47 21.56
CA TYR A 143 -17.24 -6.74 20.51
C TYR A 143 -17.84 -7.68 19.45
N GLY A 144 -18.95 -7.25 18.82
CA GLY A 144 -19.64 -8.01 17.79
C GLY A 144 -18.85 -8.11 16.48
N ARG A 145 -19.42 -8.85 15.51
CA ARG A 145 -18.80 -9.14 14.20
C ARG A 145 -18.41 -7.92 13.35
N TYR A 146 -19.00 -6.76 13.63
CA TYR A 146 -18.75 -5.49 12.93
C TYR A 146 -18.03 -4.45 13.79
N ALA A 147 -17.65 -4.80 15.02
CA ALA A 147 -16.88 -3.89 15.86
C ALA A 147 -15.53 -3.59 15.18
N GLN A 148 -15.22 -2.31 15.00
CA GLN A 148 -13.97 -1.87 14.36
C GLN A 148 -12.74 -2.49 15.03
N ASP A 149 -12.71 -2.50 16.37
CA ASP A 149 -11.59 -3.05 17.14
C ASP A 149 -11.39 -4.55 16.90
N VAL A 150 -12.43 -5.27 16.45
CA VAL A 150 -12.34 -6.67 16.01
C VAL A 150 -11.88 -6.75 14.56
N LEU A 151 -12.48 -5.96 13.67
CA LEU A 151 -12.24 -6.01 12.22
C LEU A 151 -10.81 -5.65 11.84
N ILE A 152 -10.25 -4.57 12.39
CA ILE A 152 -8.90 -4.09 12.06
C ILE A 152 -7.83 -5.17 12.32
N PRO A 153 -7.69 -5.72 13.54
CA PRO A 153 -6.71 -6.76 13.79
C PRO A 153 -7.03 -8.07 13.06
N ALA A 154 -8.30 -8.40 12.80
CA ALA A 154 -8.66 -9.62 12.07
C ALA A 154 -8.20 -9.56 10.61
N PHE A 155 -8.40 -8.39 9.98
CA PHE A 155 -7.95 -8.10 8.63
C PHE A 155 -6.43 -8.17 8.54
N ILE A 156 -5.73 -7.50 9.45
CA ILE A 156 -4.26 -7.52 9.50
C ILE A 156 -3.75 -8.95 9.72
N ALA A 157 -4.34 -9.71 10.64
CA ALA A 157 -3.93 -11.09 10.92
C ALA A 157 -4.06 -11.99 9.68
N ALA A 158 -5.21 -11.95 9.00
CA ALA A 158 -5.45 -12.76 7.81
C ALA A 158 -4.51 -12.42 6.66
N TYR A 159 -4.40 -11.14 6.30
CA TYR A 159 -3.63 -10.72 5.13
C TYR A 159 -2.11 -10.71 5.35
N THR A 160 -1.65 -10.77 6.60
CA THR A 160 -0.23 -10.90 6.94
C THR A 160 0.16 -12.28 7.46
N LYS A 161 -0.80 -13.23 7.42
CA LYS A 161 -0.63 -14.63 7.87
C LYS A 161 -0.09 -14.71 9.31
N LYS A 162 -0.60 -13.86 10.19
CA LYS A 162 -0.27 -13.84 11.61
C LYS A 162 -1.37 -14.49 12.44
N ASP A 163 -0.98 -15.02 13.59
CA ASP A 163 -1.91 -15.57 14.55
C ASP A 163 -2.81 -14.45 15.14
N PRO A 164 -4.15 -14.57 15.06
CA PRO A 164 -5.08 -13.60 15.64
C PRO A 164 -4.92 -13.44 17.16
N THR A 165 -4.36 -14.41 17.88
CA THR A 165 -4.11 -14.31 19.32
C THR A 165 -2.92 -13.41 19.67
N THR A 166 -2.01 -13.18 18.72
CA THR A 166 -0.77 -12.40 18.93
C THR A 166 -0.72 -11.08 18.17
N VAL A 167 -1.61 -10.87 17.19
CA VAL A 167 -1.65 -9.62 16.41
C VAL A 167 -1.87 -8.39 17.29
N GLU A 168 -1.34 -7.23 16.89
CA GLU A 168 -1.49 -6.00 17.66
C GLU A 168 -2.91 -5.45 17.59
N LEU A 169 -3.50 -5.16 18.75
CA LEU A 169 -4.82 -4.54 18.88
C LEU A 169 -4.73 -3.00 18.86
N VAL A 170 -5.83 -2.36 18.47
CA VAL A 170 -5.99 -0.91 18.50
C VAL A 170 -6.08 -0.42 19.94
N LYS A 171 -5.39 0.68 20.26
CA LYS A 171 -5.48 1.33 21.57
C LYS A 171 -6.59 2.37 21.60
N ASN A 172 -7.37 2.34 22.67
CA ASN A 172 -8.42 3.33 22.95
C ASN A 172 -7.97 4.42 23.94
N SER A 173 -6.76 4.32 24.50
CA SER A 173 -6.20 5.33 25.40
C SER A 173 -5.74 6.59 24.66
N ASN A 174 -6.11 7.78 25.14
CA ASN A 174 -5.68 9.06 24.56
C ASN A 174 -5.16 10.09 25.58
N PRO A 175 -4.04 9.81 26.27
CA PRO A 175 -3.53 10.70 27.33
C PRO A 175 -2.99 12.04 26.81
N ASN A 176 -2.55 12.14 25.56
CA ASN A 176 -1.95 13.35 24.99
C ASN A 176 -1.98 13.36 23.45
N LEU A 177 -1.46 14.42 22.83
CA LEU A 177 -1.33 14.58 21.37
C LEU A 177 -0.52 13.48 20.68
N ARG A 178 0.38 12.81 21.39
CA ARG A 178 1.22 11.72 20.84
C ARG A 178 0.55 10.36 20.91
N ALA A 179 -0.61 10.27 21.56
CA ALA A 179 -1.36 9.04 21.66
C ALA A 179 -1.79 8.58 20.26
N ASN A 180 -1.23 7.46 19.85
CA ASN A 180 -1.45 6.85 18.56
C ASN A 180 -2.17 5.49 18.76
N PRO A 181 -3.38 5.31 18.19
CA PRO A 181 -4.15 4.06 18.29
C PRO A 181 -3.37 2.83 17.82
N PHE A 182 -2.47 3.01 16.86
CA PHE A 182 -1.66 1.98 16.23
C PHE A 182 -0.22 1.93 16.76
N SER A 183 0.03 2.55 17.92
CA SER A 183 1.39 2.68 18.47
C SER A 183 2.10 1.35 18.73
N ARG A 184 1.36 0.25 18.91
CA ARG A 184 1.91 -1.10 19.08
C ARG A 184 2.50 -1.68 17.80
N MET A 185 2.12 -1.15 16.64
CA MET A 185 2.67 -1.61 15.36
C MET A 185 4.10 -1.08 15.17
N VAL A 186 5.02 -2.00 14.88
CA VAL A 186 6.44 -1.73 14.64
C VAL A 186 6.72 -1.77 13.14
N PRO A 187 7.46 -0.78 12.58
CA PRO A 187 7.76 -0.75 11.15
C PRO A 187 8.55 -1.99 10.74
N LYS A 188 8.27 -2.49 9.54
CA LYS A 188 8.91 -3.67 8.96
C LYS A 188 9.69 -3.31 7.71
N PRO A 189 10.83 -3.97 7.46
CA PRO A 189 11.75 -3.55 6.41
C PRO A 189 11.10 -3.74 5.05
N ASN A 190 11.14 -2.69 4.24
CA ASN A 190 11.11 -2.78 2.79
C ASN A 190 12.55 -2.98 2.31
N TRP A 191 12.76 -3.73 1.23
CA TRP A 191 14.11 -3.99 0.74
C TRP A 191 14.21 -3.86 -0.78
N ALA A 192 15.39 -3.49 -1.25
CA ALA A 192 15.80 -3.58 -2.64
C ALA A 192 17.18 -4.24 -2.70
N VAL A 193 17.29 -5.28 -3.51
CA VAL A 193 18.49 -6.07 -3.72
C VAL A 193 18.94 -5.87 -5.16
N THR A 194 20.21 -5.53 -5.35
CA THR A 194 20.83 -5.41 -6.66
C THR A 194 22.13 -6.20 -6.68
N TYR A 195 22.31 -7.03 -7.71
CA TYR A 195 23.54 -7.78 -7.94
C TYR A 195 24.08 -7.50 -9.34
N ASN A 196 25.27 -6.91 -9.42
CA ASN A 196 25.95 -6.58 -10.68
C ASN A 196 27.15 -7.51 -10.96
N GLY A 197 27.44 -8.47 -10.06
CA GLY A 197 28.68 -9.23 -10.07
C GLY A 197 28.79 -10.31 -11.15
N LEU A 198 27.68 -10.73 -11.77
CA LEU A 198 27.66 -11.97 -12.55
C LEU A 198 28.58 -11.94 -13.78
N SER A 199 28.75 -10.79 -14.43
CA SER A 199 29.63 -10.64 -15.60
C SER A 199 31.13 -10.81 -15.29
N ARG A 200 31.53 -10.76 -14.01
CA ARG A 200 32.93 -10.93 -13.58
C ARG A 200 33.29 -12.36 -13.16
N LEU A 201 32.33 -13.29 -13.20
CA LEU A 201 32.64 -14.69 -12.91
C LEU A 201 33.39 -15.32 -14.10
N PRO A 202 34.40 -16.18 -13.85
CA PRO A 202 35.13 -16.87 -14.91
C PRO A 202 34.18 -17.58 -15.88
N GLY A 203 34.31 -17.31 -17.17
CA GLY A 203 33.44 -17.85 -18.23
C GLY A 203 32.23 -16.97 -18.57
N MET A 204 31.65 -16.25 -17.61
CA MET A 204 30.52 -15.33 -17.86
C MET A 204 30.96 -14.04 -18.56
N GLU A 205 32.19 -13.60 -18.32
CA GLU A 205 32.83 -12.44 -18.97
C GLU A 205 32.89 -12.55 -20.51
N LYS A 206 32.90 -13.77 -21.05
CA LYS A 206 32.93 -14.02 -22.50
C LYS A 206 31.55 -13.83 -23.13
N ILE A 207 30.50 -13.94 -22.33
CA ILE A 207 29.09 -13.90 -22.76
C ILE A 207 28.52 -12.50 -22.51
N PHE A 208 28.73 -11.96 -21.31
CA PHE A 208 28.12 -10.72 -20.83
C PHE A 208 29.18 -9.63 -20.61
N THR A 209 28.93 -8.44 -21.14
CA THR A 209 29.64 -7.22 -20.74
C THR A 209 29.05 -6.66 -19.44
N ASN A 210 27.73 -6.76 -19.26
CA ASN A 210 27.04 -6.40 -18.03
C ASN A 210 25.91 -7.39 -17.73
N PHE A 211 25.72 -7.68 -16.44
CA PHE A 211 24.58 -8.45 -15.97
C PHE A 211 24.16 -7.91 -14.61
N THR A 212 22.95 -7.37 -14.55
CA THR A 212 22.36 -6.77 -13.35
C THR A 212 21.07 -7.51 -12.99
N LEU A 213 21.04 -8.13 -11.81
CA LEU A 213 19.84 -8.72 -11.22
C LEU A 213 19.27 -7.76 -10.18
N ARG A 214 17.97 -7.48 -10.23
CA ARG A 214 17.27 -6.59 -9.30
C ARG A 214 16.05 -7.29 -8.72
N HIS A 215 15.80 -7.05 -7.44
CA HIS A 215 14.62 -7.50 -6.71
C HIS A 215 14.25 -6.41 -5.70
N GLY A 216 12.97 -6.12 -5.50
CA GLY A 216 12.55 -5.14 -4.51
C GLY A 216 11.14 -5.40 -4.02
N TYR A 217 10.93 -5.23 -2.72
CA TYR A 217 9.63 -5.32 -2.07
C TYR A 217 9.35 -4.06 -1.28
N ASN A 218 8.15 -3.51 -1.49
CA ASN A 218 7.63 -2.39 -0.73
C ASN A 218 6.22 -2.72 -0.25
N SER A 219 5.95 -2.54 1.04
CA SER A 219 4.61 -2.64 1.61
C SER A 219 4.36 -1.60 2.69
N THR A 220 3.16 -1.06 2.68
CA THR A 220 2.65 -0.08 3.62
C THR A 220 1.27 -0.48 4.14
N LEU A 221 1.06 -0.31 5.44
CA LEU A 221 -0.24 -0.37 6.09
C LEU A 221 -0.61 1.06 6.48
N SER A 222 -1.76 1.55 6.04
CA SER A 222 -2.22 2.90 6.32
C SER A 222 -3.67 2.97 6.77
N MET A 223 -3.94 3.95 7.62
CA MET A 223 -5.27 4.43 7.96
C MET A 223 -5.28 5.91 7.59
N ASN A 224 -5.91 6.21 6.45
CA ASN A 224 -5.80 7.52 5.81
C ASN A 224 -6.45 8.63 6.63
N SER A 225 -7.46 8.29 7.41
CA SER A 225 -8.06 9.17 8.42
C SER A 225 -8.48 8.36 9.65
N PHE A 226 -8.45 9.02 10.81
CA PHE A 226 -9.18 8.62 11.99
C PHE A 226 -9.74 9.87 12.68
N THR A 227 -10.83 9.74 13.42
CA THR A 227 -11.44 10.83 14.18
C THR A 227 -11.80 10.37 15.59
N THR A 228 -11.94 11.28 16.54
CA THR A 228 -12.37 10.91 17.90
C THR A 228 -13.89 10.70 17.97
N ALA A 229 -14.33 9.64 18.66
CA ALA A 229 -15.75 9.40 18.89
C ALA A 229 -16.30 10.25 20.04
N LEU A 230 -17.42 10.93 19.81
CA LEU A 230 -18.08 11.76 20.83
C LEU A 230 -18.60 10.94 22.02
N LEU A 231 -19.11 9.73 21.74
CA LEU A 231 -19.76 8.87 22.73
C LEU A 231 -18.80 7.86 23.39
N PHE A 232 -17.49 7.98 23.15
CA PHE A 232 -16.53 7.16 23.88
C PHE A 232 -16.60 7.46 25.38
N GLN A 233 -16.63 6.41 26.20
CA GLN A 233 -16.58 6.51 27.65
C GLN A 233 -15.60 5.47 28.21
N ASP A 234 -14.85 5.89 29.23
CA ASP A 234 -13.98 5.03 30.03
C ASP A 234 -13.93 5.58 31.48
N PRO A 235 -14.99 5.38 32.28
CA PRO A 235 -15.11 5.97 33.61
C PRO A 235 -13.97 5.59 34.57
N PHE A 236 -13.47 4.35 34.48
CA PHE A 236 -12.39 3.84 35.31
C PHE A 236 -10.99 4.07 34.72
N ARG A 237 -10.90 4.72 33.55
CA ARG A 237 -9.62 5.05 32.88
C ARG A 237 -8.72 3.84 32.62
N VAL A 238 -9.33 2.69 32.30
CA VAL A 238 -8.61 1.43 32.04
C VAL A 238 -8.08 1.33 30.60
N GLY A 239 -8.38 2.31 29.74
CA GLY A 239 -7.94 2.36 28.36
C GLY A 239 -8.80 1.56 27.38
N TYR A 240 -10.03 1.21 27.78
CA TYR A 240 -11.00 0.45 27.00
C TYR A 240 -12.37 1.14 27.01
N PRO A 241 -13.17 0.98 25.94
CA PRO A 241 -14.49 1.59 25.86
C PRO A 241 -15.52 0.87 26.74
N SER A 242 -16.40 1.65 27.38
CA SER A 242 -17.51 1.16 28.21
C SER A 242 -18.89 1.41 27.60
N PHE A 243 -19.03 2.44 26.77
CA PHE A 243 -20.33 2.80 26.18
C PHE A 243 -20.64 1.90 25.00
N ARG A 244 -21.81 1.24 25.04
CA ARG A 244 -22.34 0.44 23.94
C ARG A 244 -23.34 1.25 23.13
N ASP A 245 -23.16 1.28 21.82
CA ASP A 245 -24.14 1.81 20.88
C ASP A 245 -25.43 0.99 20.95
N THR A 246 -26.57 1.67 21.10
CA THR A 246 -27.89 1.04 21.21
C THR A 246 -28.36 0.41 19.91
N GLY A 247 -27.86 0.89 18.75
CA GLY A 247 -28.20 0.33 17.45
C GLY A 247 -27.44 -0.95 17.13
N THR A 248 -26.12 -0.94 17.35
CA THR A 248 -25.25 -2.07 16.97
C THR A 248 -24.89 -3.01 18.12
N GLY A 249 -25.08 -2.59 19.37
CA GLY A 249 -24.64 -3.32 20.56
C GLY A 249 -23.12 -3.34 20.77
N ASN A 250 -22.34 -2.66 19.92
CA ASN A 250 -20.89 -2.61 19.99
C ASN A 250 -20.40 -1.47 20.88
N PHE A 251 -19.24 -1.66 21.50
CA PHE A 251 -18.55 -0.57 22.17
C PHE A 251 -18.07 0.46 21.16
N ILE A 252 -18.22 1.74 21.51
CA ILE A 252 -17.73 2.85 20.69
C ILE A 252 -16.25 3.09 21.02
N PRO A 253 -15.30 2.84 20.10
CA PRO A 253 -13.88 3.05 20.36
C PRO A 253 -13.54 4.55 20.43
N TYR A 254 -12.40 4.89 21.00
CA TYR A 254 -11.96 6.29 21.10
C TYR A 254 -11.70 6.89 19.72
N PHE A 255 -11.09 6.11 18.83
CA PHE A 255 -10.79 6.52 17.46
C PHE A 255 -11.68 5.77 16.48
N LEU A 256 -12.44 6.48 15.66
CA LEU A 256 -13.18 5.96 14.53
C LEU A 256 -12.28 6.00 13.29
N VAL A 257 -12.18 4.88 12.61
CA VAL A 257 -11.31 4.67 11.44
C VAL A 257 -12.22 4.27 10.29
N PRO A 258 -12.38 5.11 9.25
CA PRO A 258 -13.28 4.77 8.14
C PRO A 258 -12.76 3.64 7.27
N ASN A 259 -11.44 3.59 7.06
CA ASN A 259 -10.81 2.59 6.21
C ASN A 259 -9.40 2.19 6.67
N VAL A 260 -9.02 0.96 6.34
CA VAL A 260 -7.65 0.45 6.50
C VAL A 260 -7.18 -0.06 5.14
N THR A 261 -5.98 0.36 4.74
CA THR A 261 -5.39 -0.01 3.45
C THR A 261 -4.05 -0.70 3.65
N ILE A 262 -3.85 -1.84 2.97
CA ILE A 262 -2.54 -2.48 2.79
C ILE A 262 -2.18 -2.34 1.32
N SER A 263 -1.11 -1.61 1.03
CA SER A 263 -0.52 -1.51 -0.31
C SER A 263 0.78 -2.29 -0.30
N GLU A 264 0.96 -3.21 -1.24
CA GLU A 264 2.21 -3.93 -1.40
C GLU A 264 2.57 -4.15 -2.86
N GLN A 265 3.86 -4.17 -3.15
CA GLN A 265 4.36 -4.44 -4.47
C GLN A 265 5.76 -5.04 -4.44
N PHE A 266 5.96 -6.03 -5.30
CA PHE A 266 7.26 -6.40 -5.78
C PHE A 266 7.60 -5.55 -7.02
N SER A 267 8.53 -4.62 -6.84
CA SER A 267 8.92 -3.63 -7.86
C SER A 267 10.44 -3.58 -8.01
N PRO A 268 11.05 -4.54 -8.72
CA PRO A 268 10.45 -5.72 -9.36
C PRO A 268 10.52 -6.97 -8.46
N LEU A 269 9.71 -8.00 -8.75
CA LEU A 269 9.88 -9.33 -8.13
C LEU A 269 11.16 -9.98 -8.62
N ILE A 270 11.45 -9.83 -9.90
CA ILE A 270 12.73 -10.15 -10.49
C ILE A 270 12.90 -9.26 -11.72
N ALA A 271 14.05 -8.64 -11.86
CA ALA A 271 14.46 -8.06 -13.12
C ALA A 271 15.90 -8.44 -13.43
N ALA A 272 16.15 -8.77 -14.70
CA ALA A 272 17.47 -9.10 -15.22
C ALA A 272 17.74 -8.19 -16.42
N ASP A 273 18.75 -7.33 -16.28
CA ASP A 273 19.27 -6.49 -17.35
C ASP A 273 20.61 -7.10 -17.78
N MET A 274 20.68 -7.54 -19.03
CA MET A 274 21.83 -8.26 -19.59
C MET A 274 22.31 -7.53 -20.83
N THR A 275 23.62 -7.28 -20.90
CA THR A 275 24.30 -6.78 -22.10
C THR A 275 25.36 -7.80 -22.49
N PHE A 276 25.30 -8.26 -23.72
CA PHE A 276 26.17 -9.29 -24.27
C PHE A 276 27.35 -8.67 -25.03
N THR A 277 28.41 -9.46 -25.22
CA THR A 277 29.61 -9.04 -25.97
C THR A 277 29.36 -8.73 -27.44
N ASN A 278 28.28 -9.28 -28.01
CA ASN A 278 27.83 -9.06 -29.38
C ASN A 278 26.91 -7.83 -29.57
N GLN A 279 26.88 -6.90 -28.61
CA GLN A 279 26.04 -5.70 -28.62
C GLN A 279 24.52 -5.98 -28.59
N LEU A 280 24.12 -7.18 -28.18
CA LEU A 280 22.74 -7.49 -27.78
C LEU A 280 22.55 -7.02 -26.33
N SER A 281 21.42 -6.37 -26.05
CA SER A 281 20.94 -6.07 -24.71
C SER A 281 19.55 -6.66 -24.55
N THR A 282 19.31 -7.33 -23.43
CA THR A 282 17.99 -7.89 -23.10
C THR A 282 17.60 -7.49 -21.70
N ARG A 283 16.33 -7.19 -21.51
CA ARG A 283 15.73 -6.85 -20.23
C ARG A 283 14.54 -7.75 -19.99
N PHE A 284 14.48 -8.36 -18.82
CA PHE A 284 13.30 -9.05 -18.34
C PHE A 284 12.92 -8.44 -17.00
N GLU A 285 11.64 -8.13 -16.79
CA GLU A 285 11.17 -7.58 -15.52
C GLU A 285 9.76 -8.11 -15.22
N TYR A 286 9.61 -8.72 -14.04
CA TYR A 286 8.36 -9.25 -13.52
C TYR A 286 7.96 -8.46 -12.27
N ARG A 287 6.77 -7.86 -12.28
CA ARG A 287 6.23 -7.05 -11.19
C ARG A 287 4.90 -7.64 -10.73
N LYS A 288 4.63 -7.51 -9.44
CA LYS A 288 3.36 -7.94 -8.85
C LYS A 288 2.98 -6.98 -7.74
N SER A 289 1.76 -6.46 -7.75
CA SER A 289 1.25 -5.57 -6.72
C SER A 289 -0.15 -5.97 -6.27
N ARG A 290 -0.48 -5.57 -5.05
CA ARG A 290 -1.80 -5.70 -4.47
C ARG A 290 -2.10 -4.50 -3.58
N THR A 291 -3.30 -3.97 -3.73
CA THR A 291 -3.87 -2.98 -2.81
C THR A 291 -5.15 -3.54 -2.23
N LEU A 292 -5.20 -3.65 -0.92
CA LEU A 292 -6.36 -4.08 -0.14
C LEU A 292 -6.89 -2.86 0.60
N SER A 293 -8.17 -2.53 0.42
CA SER A 293 -8.83 -1.41 1.09
C SER A 293 -10.10 -1.90 1.76
N LEU A 294 -10.06 -2.04 3.08
CA LEU A 294 -11.22 -2.38 3.91
C LEU A 294 -11.95 -1.11 4.32
N SER A 295 -13.20 -0.95 3.87
CA SER A 295 -14.15 0.03 4.40
C SER A 295 -14.79 -0.55 5.67
N LEU A 296 -14.63 0.16 6.78
CA LEU A 296 -15.25 -0.16 8.06
C LEU A 296 -16.64 0.49 8.20
N VAL A 297 -17.03 1.31 7.23
CA VAL A 297 -18.36 1.90 7.12
C VAL A 297 -19.30 0.95 6.38
N ASP A 298 -18.88 0.47 5.22
CA ASP A 298 -19.70 -0.40 4.36
C ASP A 298 -19.42 -1.89 4.56
N TYR A 299 -18.43 -2.22 5.40
CA TYR A 299 -17.97 -3.58 5.69
C TYR A 299 -17.56 -4.35 4.42
N GLN A 300 -16.88 -3.66 3.51
CA GLN A 300 -16.47 -4.15 2.20
C GLN A 300 -14.95 -4.06 2.03
N LEU A 301 -14.38 -5.10 1.42
CA LEU A 301 -12.97 -5.15 1.05
C LEU A 301 -12.84 -5.07 -0.46
N ALA A 302 -12.21 -4.00 -0.92
CA ALA A 302 -11.74 -3.87 -2.30
C ALA A 302 -10.30 -4.40 -2.40
N GLU A 303 -10.08 -5.40 -3.25
CA GLU A 303 -8.77 -5.98 -3.54
C GLU A 303 -8.42 -5.75 -5.01
N ASN A 304 -7.43 -4.90 -5.27
CA ASN A 304 -6.87 -4.67 -6.61
C ASN A 304 -5.54 -5.39 -6.72
N ARG A 305 -5.39 -6.28 -7.71
CA ARG A 305 -4.15 -6.98 -8.03
C ARG A 305 -3.68 -6.61 -9.43
N SER A 306 -2.38 -6.36 -9.56
CA SER A 306 -1.72 -6.18 -10.85
C SER A 306 -0.54 -7.13 -10.98
N THR A 307 -0.40 -7.74 -12.14
CA THR A 307 0.73 -8.60 -12.50
C THR A 307 1.26 -8.16 -13.85
N GLU A 308 2.52 -7.76 -13.91
CA GLU A 308 3.13 -7.21 -15.12
C GLU A 308 4.41 -7.97 -15.47
N VAL A 309 4.50 -8.46 -16.69
CA VAL A 309 5.70 -9.08 -17.26
C VAL A 309 6.14 -8.21 -18.42
N THR A 310 7.40 -7.81 -18.43
CA THR A 310 8.01 -7.04 -19.51
C THR A 310 9.26 -7.75 -20.00
N PHE A 311 9.43 -7.75 -21.32
CA PHE A 311 10.60 -8.25 -22.00
C PHE A 311 11.01 -7.21 -23.05
N GLY A 312 12.27 -6.80 -23.01
CA GLY A 312 12.86 -5.88 -23.97
C GLY A 312 14.10 -6.49 -24.58
N MET A 313 14.31 -6.28 -25.86
CA MET A 313 15.51 -6.68 -26.58
C MET A 313 15.97 -5.52 -27.46
N ASP A 314 17.24 -5.17 -27.40
CA ASP A 314 17.90 -4.17 -28.24
C ASP A 314 19.16 -4.80 -28.83
N TRP A 315 19.27 -4.88 -30.15
CA TRP A 315 20.44 -5.41 -30.82
C TRP A 315 20.98 -4.41 -31.83
N ARG A 316 22.21 -3.96 -31.58
CA ARG A 316 22.94 -3.07 -32.49
C ARG A 316 23.99 -3.85 -33.29
N ARG A 317 23.95 -3.73 -34.61
CA ARG A 317 24.96 -4.32 -35.50
C ARG A 317 25.46 -3.31 -36.51
N LYS A 318 26.78 -3.15 -36.58
CA LYS A 318 27.46 -2.37 -37.62
C LYS A 318 27.57 -3.20 -38.91
N GLY A 319 27.40 -2.55 -40.06
CA GLY A 319 27.68 -3.17 -41.36
C GLY A 319 26.76 -4.36 -41.70
N PHE A 320 25.45 -4.19 -41.55
CA PHE A 320 24.48 -5.28 -41.77
C PHE A 320 24.58 -5.83 -43.22
N PRO A 321 24.99 -7.09 -43.45
CA PRO A 321 25.42 -7.57 -44.77
C PRO A 321 24.33 -7.55 -45.84
N PHE A 322 23.07 -7.73 -45.44
CA PHE A 322 21.93 -7.83 -46.35
C PHE A 322 21.67 -6.52 -47.13
N LEU A 323 22.11 -5.38 -46.61
CA LEU A 323 21.91 -4.07 -47.23
C LEU A 323 23.13 -3.55 -47.99
N ARG A 324 24.28 -4.25 -47.97
CA ARG A 324 25.48 -3.89 -48.77
C ARG A 324 25.24 -3.93 -50.27
N ASN A 325 24.23 -4.68 -50.72
CA ASN A 325 23.87 -4.82 -52.13
C ASN A 325 22.83 -3.78 -52.61
N LEU A 326 22.23 -2.99 -51.71
CA LEU A 326 21.33 -1.89 -52.09
C LEU A 326 22.16 -0.64 -52.47
N LYS A 327 22.44 -0.49 -53.76
CA LYS A 327 23.09 0.70 -54.32
C LYS A 327 22.05 1.79 -54.61
N PHE A 328 21.94 2.79 -53.75
CA PHE A 328 21.17 3.99 -54.04
C PHE A 328 22.01 4.98 -54.88
N GLY A 329 21.97 4.81 -56.20
CA GLY A 329 22.63 5.70 -57.17
C GLY A 329 23.88 5.12 -57.84
N LYS A 330 24.22 5.68 -59.01
CA LYS A 330 25.28 5.17 -59.92
C LYS A 330 26.70 5.16 -59.32
N ASN A 331 26.95 5.87 -58.20
CA ASN A 331 28.25 5.98 -57.52
C ASN A 331 28.22 5.67 -56.01
N ALA A 332 27.26 4.86 -55.53
CA ALA A 332 27.11 4.61 -54.09
C ALA A 332 28.22 3.69 -53.54
N LYS A 333 29.04 4.21 -52.61
CA LYS A 333 29.94 3.41 -51.75
C LYS A 333 29.10 2.43 -50.91
N PRO A 334 29.61 1.23 -50.58
CA PRO A 334 28.88 0.30 -49.73
C PRO A 334 28.54 0.95 -48.38
N LEU A 335 27.25 0.96 -48.03
CA LEU A 335 26.77 1.52 -46.76
C LEU A 335 27.17 0.58 -45.62
N ASP A 336 28.14 0.98 -44.80
CA ASP A 336 28.59 0.23 -43.61
C ASP A 336 27.87 0.73 -42.34
N ASN A 337 26.60 1.08 -42.50
CA ASN A 337 25.85 1.79 -41.48
C ASN A 337 25.34 0.87 -40.37
N ASP A 338 25.03 1.48 -39.23
CA ASP A 338 24.53 0.80 -38.05
C ASP A 338 23.01 0.55 -38.17
N VAL A 339 22.61 -0.68 -37.86
CA VAL A 339 21.20 -1.09 -37.68
C VAL A 339 20.98 -1.35 -36.20
N THR A 340 19.88 -0.83 -35.66
CA THR A 340 19.41 -1.15 -34.31
C THR A 340 18.04 -1.81 -34.40
N ILE A 341 17.90 -3.01 -33.85
CA ILE A 341 16.65 -3.75 -33.79
C ILE A 341 16.18 -3.74 -32.35
N ARG A 342 14.96 -3.25 -32.11
CA ARG A 342 14.33 -3.17 -30.80
C ARG A 342 13.06 -4.01 -30.79
N VAL A 343 12.83 -4.77 -29.74
CA VAL A 343 11.59 -5.52 -29.52
C VAL A 343 11.19 -5.36 -28.06
N ASP A 344 10.08 -4.66 -27.84
CA ASP A 344 9.48 -4.53 -26.52
C ASP A 344 8.17 -5.32 -26.47
N PHE A 345 8.02 -6.14 -25.44
CA PHE A 345 6.83 -6.88 -25.11
C PHE A 345 6.43 -6.57 -23.67
N SER A 346 5.15 -6.27 -23.44
CA SER A 346 4.59 -6.20 -22.10
C SER A 346 3.24 -6.89 -22.00
N LEU A 347 3.03 -7.58 -20.89
CA LEU A 347 1.76 -8.18 -20.52
C LEU A 347 1.43 -7.69 -19.12
N ARG A 348 0.35 -6.93 -18.99
CA ARG A 348 -0.18 -6.47 -17.71
C ARG A 348 -1.55 -7.09 -17.50
N ASP A 349 -1.77 -7.68 -16.34
CA ASP A 349 -3.06 -8.24 -15.95
C ASP A 349 -3.53 -7.61 -14.64
N ASP A 350 -4.55 -6.76 -14.75
CA ASP A 350 -5.16 -6.03 -13.64
C ASP A 350 -6.52 -6.65 -13.31
N ALA A 351 -6.86 -6.76 -12.03
CA ALA A 351 -8.20 -7.14 -11.60
C ALA A 351 -8.53 -6.58 -10.23
N THR A 352 -9.77 -6.13 -10.08
CA THR A 352 -10.34 -5.62 -8.85
C THR A 352 -11.51 -6.49 -8.44
N ALA A 353 -11.45 -7.04 -7.23
CA ALA A 353 -12.53 -7.78 -6.59
C ALA A 353 -13.10 -6.95 -5.43
N ASN A 354 -14.40 -7.01 -5.22
CA ASN A 354 -15.05 -6.47 -4.03
C ASN A 354 -15.76 -7.60 -3.28
N SER A 355 -15.42 -7.76 -2.00
CA SER A 355 -16.02 -8.77 -1.11
C SER A 355 -16.66 -8.07 0.08
N LYS A 356 -17.92 -8.41 0.39
CA LYS A 356 -18.64 -7.86 1.54
C LYS A 356 -18.65 -8.88 2.68
N LEU A 357 -18.44 -8.41 3.91
CA LEU A 357 -18.46 -9.25 5.09
C LEU A 357 -19.82 -9.94 5.28
N ASP A 358 -19.78 -11.20 5.69
CA ASP A 358 -20.94 -12.06 5.94
C ASP A 358 -21.77 -12.36 4.68
N GLN A 359 -21.18 -12.14 3.49
CA GLN A 359 -21.77 -12.50 2.21
C GLN A 359 -20.86 -13.49 1.50
N ASN A 360 -21.45 -14.57 0.96
CA ASN A 360 -20.72 -15.60 0.22
C ASN A 360 -20.46 -15.21 -1.24
N THR A 361 -20.57 -13.93 -1.60
CA THR A 361 -20.42 -13.43 -2.96
C THR A 361 -19.31 -12.39 -3.04
N ALA A 362 -18.41 -12.56 -4.01
CA ALA A 362 -17.46 -11.55 -4.45
C ALA A 362 -17.79 -11.16 -5.89
N PHE A 363 -17.59 -9.88 -6.23
CA PHE A 363 -17.85 -9.39 -7.58
C PHE A 363 -16.61 -8.69 -8.13
N GLY A 364 -16.20 -9.08 -9.34
CA GLY A 364 -15.19 -8.35 -10.10
C GLY A 364 -15.75 -6.99 -10.56
N THR A 365 -15.20 -5.88 -10.05
CA THR A 365 -15.69 -4.52 -10.37
C THR A 365 -14.98 -3.90 -11.56
N SER A 366 -13.72 -4.26 -11.77
CA SER A 366 -12.90 -3.79 -12.89
C SER A 366 -11.73 -4.73 -13.14
N GLY A 367 -11.09 -4.58 -14.28
CA GLY A 367 -9.89 -5.34 -14.62
C GLY A 367 -9.72 -5.46 -16.12
N GLN A 368 -8.47 -5.61 -16.54
CA GLN A 368 -8.12 -5.74 -17.94
C GLN A 368 -6.78 -6.46 -18.07
N LYS A 369 -6.65 -7.21 -19.15
CA LYS A 369 -5.38 -7.75 -19.62
C LYS A 369 -4.92 -6.91 -20.80
N VAL A 370 -3.77 -6.27 -20.67
CA VAL A 370 -3.14 -5.44 -21.69
C VAL A 370 -1.91 -6.18 -22.22
N VAL A 371 -1.89 -6.46 -23.51
CA VAL A 371 -0.76 -7.07 -24.20
C VAL A 371 -0.23 -6.08 -25.22
N ARG A 372 1.03 -5.69 -25.08
CA ARG A 372 1.72 -4.77 -25.98
C ARG A 372 2.90 -5.47 -26.64
N LEU A 373 3.02 -5.29 -27.95
CA LEU A 373 4.18 -5.71 -28.74
C LEU A 373 4.63 -4.52 -29.58
N SER A 374 5.91 -4.16 -29.51
CA SER A 374 6.44 -2.96 -30.17
C SER A 374 7.83 -3.20 -30.78
N PRO A 375 7.96 -4.03 -31.84
CA PRO A 375 9.18 -4.12 -32.61
C PRO A 375 9.45 -2.85 -33.43
N ALA A 376 10.73 -2.46 -33.49
CA ALA A 376 11.20 -1.36 -34.32
C ALA A 376 12.59 -1.66 -34.88
N ILE A 377 12.89 -1.12 -36.05
CA ILE A 377 14.20 -1.19 -36.70
C ILE A 377 14.60 0.24 -37.06
N ASP A 378 15.68 0.73 -36.46
CA ASP A 378 16.28 2.02 -36.76
C ASP A 378 17.52 1.81 -37.63
N TYR A 379 17.59 2.52 -38.75
CA TYR A 379 18.69 2.45 -39.71
C TYR A 379 19.21 3.84 -40.05
N VAL A 380 20.47 4.09 -39.68
CA VAL A 380 21.12 5.36 -39.95
C VAL A 380 21.63 5.35 -41.39
N VAL A 381 21.03 6.11 -42.30
CA VAL A 381 21.45 6.16 -43.72
C VAL A 381 22.71 7.01 -43.87
N ASN A 382 22.73 8.18 -43.23
CA ASN A 382 23.89 9.08 -43.17
C ASN A 382 23.72 10.04 -41.97
N GLN A 383 24.62 11.01 -41.82
CA GLN A 383 24.58 11.99 -40.73
C GLN A 383 23.31 12.87 -40.69
N ARG A 384 22.48 12.86 -41.74
CA ARG A 384 21.29 13.71 -41.90
C ARG A 384 19.98 12.92 -42.01
N ILE A 385 20.02 11.61 -42.29
CA ILE A 385 18.84 10.78 -42.58
C ILE A 385 18.90 9.50 -41.73
N ASN A 386 17.83 9.26 -40.96
CA ASN A 386 17.58 8.03 -40.22
C ASN A 386 16.21 7.47 -40.63
N LEU A 387 16.16 6.20 -40.99
CA LEU A 387 14.93 5.49 -41.32
C LEU A 387 14.52 4.65 -40.11
N LYS A 388 13.28 4.80 -39.67
CA LYS A 388 12.71 4.01 -38.58
C LYS A 388 11.49 3.29 -39.09
N PHE A 389 11.54 1.96 -39.06
CA PHE A 389 10.37 1.11 -39.25
C PHE A 389 9.87 0.69 -37.89
N TYR A 390 8.57 0.83 -37.65
CA TYR A 390 7.97 0.42 -36.39
C TYR A 390 6.66 -0.30 -36.60
N PHE A 391 6.37 -1.22 -35.68
CA PHE A 391 5.07 -1.85 -35.55
C PHE A 391 4.74 -1.89 -34.07
N GLU A 392 3.60 -1.32 -33.70
CA GLU A 392 3.08 -1.34 -32.34
C GLU A 392 1.68 -1.91 -32.36
N GLN A 393 1.46 -2.96 -31.59
CA GLN A 393 0.15 -3.52 -31.33
C GLN A 393 -0.13 -3.48 -29.84
N ASN A 394 -1.26 -2.89 -29.47
CA ASN A 394 -1.77 -2.86 -28.11
C ASN A 394 -3.16 -3.50 -28.07
N ARG A 395 -3.29 -4.62 -27.35
CA ARG A 395 -4.52 -5.37 -27.18
C ARG A 395 -4.99 -5.29 -25.74
N ILE A 396 -6.17 -4.70 -25.54
CA ILE A 396 -6.83 -4.55 -24.24
C ILE A 396 -8.01 -5.53 -24.20
N ILE A 397 -7.97 -6.46 -23.25
CA ILE A 397 -9.00 -7.48 -23.04
C ILE A 397 -9.62 -7.22 -21.66
N PRO A 398 -10.80 -6.58 -21.59
CA PRO A 398 -11.50 -6.34 -20.34
C PRO A 398 -11.87 -7.65 -19.63
N LYS A 399 -11.83 -7.65 -18.29
CA LYS A 399 -12.28 -8.79 -17.47
C LYS A 399 -13.78 -8.74 -17.13
N ILE A 400 -14.40 -7.58 -17.29
CA ILE A 400 -15.82 -7.36 -17.09
C ILE A 400 -16.54 -7.38 -18.44
N ALA A 401 -17.69 -8.04 -18.52
CA ALA A 401 -18.45 -8.22 -19.76
C ALA A 401 -19.06 -6.91 -20.31
N THR A 402 -18.99 -5.81 -19.55
CA THR A 402 -19.54 -4.50 -19.94
C THR A 402 -18.68 -3.74 -20.93
N THR A 403 -17.45 -4.20 -21.21
CA THR A 403 -16.53 -3.52 -22.13
C THR A 403 -16.02 -4.49 -23.19
N ALA A 404 -16.04 -4.07 -24.47
CA ALA A 404 -15.54 -4.88 -25.58
C ALA A 404 -14.00 -4.88 -25.64
N PRO A 405 -13.35 -5.98 -26.05
CA PRO A 405 -11.93 -6.01 -26.33
C PRO A 405 -11.54 -5.02 -27.44
N VAL A 406 -10.44 -4.30 -27.25
CA VAL A 406 -9.92 -3.32 -28.24
C VAL A 406 -8.52 -3.73 -28.65
N THR A 407 -8.25 -3.68 -29.96
CA THR A 407 -6.89 -3.86 -30.50
C THR A 407 -6.55 -2.64 -31.35
N ASN A 408 -5.46 -1.96 -31.00
CA ASN A 408 -4.94 -0.84 -31.77
C ASN A 408 -3.59 -1.23 -32.38
N THR A 409 -3.45 -1.04 -33.68
CA THR A 409 -2.24 -1.36 -34.43
C THR A 409 -1.76 -0.09 -35.14
N ARG A 410 -0.49 0.25 -34.94
CA ARG A 410 0.19 1.36 -35.62
C ARG A 410 1.44 0.80 -36.30
N ALA A 411 1.68 1.19 -37.53
CA ALA A 411 2.88 0.82 -38.26
C ALA A 411 3.28 1.95 -39.20
N GLY A 412 4.57 2.06 -39.48
CA GLY A 412 5.13 3.07 -40.37
C GLY A 412 6.61 2.87 -40.66
#